data_AF-A0A093YMC3-F1
#
_entry.id   AF-A0A093YMC3-F1
#
_cell.length_a   1.000
_cell.length_b   1.000
_cell.length_c   1.000
_cell.angle_alpha   90.00
_cell.angle_beta   90.00
_cell.angle_gamma   90.00
#
_symmetry.space_group_name_H-M   'P 1'
#
loop_
_entity.id
_entity.type
_entity.pdbx_description
1 polymer ?
#
loop_
_entity_poly.entity_id
_entity_poly.type
_entity_poly.pdbx_seq_one_letter_code
_entity_poly.pdbx_strand_id
1 'polypeptide(L)'
;MAEVMGQALNDEYCAGLWQRRLSLELCWYPPNQRWSEPIPSGYRAPLWSWASIDGQCYPPFFADDEATDRLVQIIECRVDMDMSDPFGYVNAGTLSLSGWLSII
;
A
#
# COMPACT_ATOMS: atom_id res chain seq x y z
N MET A 1 -7.72 -5.12 -14.12
CA MET A 1 -7.93 -6.07 -13.00
C MET A 1 -8.17 -5.32 -11.69
N ALA A 2 -7.34 -4.34 -11.32
CA ALA A 2 -7.59 -3.48 -10.17
C ALA A 2 -8.95 -2.75 -10.25
N GLU A 3 -9.34 -2.17 -11.39
CA GLU A 3 -10.68 -1.54 -11.54
C GLU A 3 -11.85 -2.46 -11.20
N VAL A 4 -11.84 -3.65 -11.80
CA VAL A 4 -12.88 -4.67 -11.61
C VAL A 4 -12.92 -5.12 -10.16
N MET A 5 -11.75 -5.22 -9.52
CA MET A 5 -11.64 -5.61 -8.12
C MET A 5 -12.11 -4.49 -7.19
N GLY A 6 -11.78 -3.22 -7.48
CA GLY A 6 -12.27 -2.08 -6.72
C GLY A 6 -13.79 -1.92 -6.79
N GLN A 7 -14.37 -2.14 -7.97
CA GLN A 7 -15.83 -2.19 -8.14
C GLN A 7 -16.46 -3.36 -7.37
N ALA A 8 -15.85 -4.55 -7.43
CA ALA A 8 -16.36 -5.73 -6.72
C ALA A 8 -16.23 -5.62 -5.20
N LEU A 9 -15.15 -5.01 -4.72
CA LEU A 9 -14.88 -4.79 -3.29
C LEU A 9 -15.55 -3.52 -2.75
N ASN A 10 -16.08 -2.67 -3.64
CA ASN A 10 -16.56 -1.33 -3.32
C ASN A 10 -15.53 -0.56 -2.47
N ASP A 11 -14.28 -0.56 -2.96
CA ASP A 11 -13.10 -0.01 -2.29
C ASP A 11 -12.26 0.82 -3.26
N GLU A 12 -11.55 1.81 -2.72
CA GLU A 12 -10.68 2.69 -3.48
C GLU A 12 -9.27 2.10 -3.59
N TYR A 13 -8.71 2.13 -4.79
CA TYR A 13 -7.37 1.62 -5.06
C TYR A 13 -6.33 2.70 -4.76
N CYS A 14 -5.48 2.44 -3.76
CA CYS A 14 -4.41 3.33 -3.31
C CYS A 14 -3.05 2.78 -3.75
N ALA A 15 -2.67 3.04 -5.00
CA ALA A 15 -1.34 2.75 -5.55
C ALA A 15 -0.84 1.31 -5.33
N GLY A 16 -1.71 0.29 -5.37
CA GLY A 16 -1.34 -1.11 -5.08
C GLY A 16 -2.08 -1.70 -3.88
N LEU A 17 -2.64 -0.85 -3.02
CA LEU A 17 -3.35 -1.24 -1.80
C LEU A 17 -4.83 -0.84 -1.88
N TRP A 18 -5.64 -1.30 -0.93
CA TRP A 18 -7.05 -0.95 -0.82
C TRP A 18 -7.32 -0.04 0.39
N GLN A 19 -8.09 1.03 0.18
CA GLN A 19 -8.30 2.07 1.19
C GLN A 19 -8.92 1.53 2.48
N ARG A 20 -9.93 0.64 2.40
CA ARG A 20 -10.59 0.10 3.62
C ARG A 20 -9.67 -0.76 4.47
N ARG A 21 -8.62 -1.35 3.87
CA ARG A 21 -7.67 -2.23 4.54
C ARG A 21 -6.26 -1.63 4.57
N LEU A 22 -6.14 -0.33 4.34
CA LEU A 22 -4.84 0.30 4.10
C LEU A 22 -3.88 0.12 5.28
N SER A 23 -4.38 0.27 6.51
CA SER A 23 -3.63 0.05 7.76
C SER A 23 -2.92 -1.31 7.78
N LEU A 24 -3.65 -2.36 7.37
CA LEU A 24 -3.18 -3.73 7.29
C LEU A 24 -2.29 -3.96 6.07
N GLU A 25 -2.73 -3.52 4.89
CA GLU A 25 -2.06 -3.82 3.63
C GLU A 25 -0.70 -3.14 3.53
N LEU A 26 -0.45 -2.05 4.28
CA LEU A 26 0.87 -1.44 4.44
C LEU A 26 1.90 -2.39 5.08
N CYS A 27 1.48 -3.47 5.74
CA CYS A 27 2.35 -4.48 6.33
C CYS A 27 2.78 -5.59 5.35
N TRP A 28 2.72 -5.31 4.04
CA TRP A 28 3.30 -6.18 3.01
C TRP A 28 4.81 -6.36 3.22
N TYR A 29 5.37 -7.47 2.71
CA TYR A 29 6.79 -7.77 2.88
C TYR A 29 7.39 -8.53 1.69
N PRO A 30 8.69 -8.37 1.40
CA PRO A 30 9.36 -9.12 0.34
C PRO A 30 9.71 -10.56 0.79
N PRO A 31 9.94 -11.50 -0.15
CA PRO A 31 10.42 -12.84 0.12
C PRO A 31 11.61 -12.86 1.07
N ASN A 32 11.58 -13.76 2.05
CA ASN A 32 12.64 -13.92 3.05
C ASN A 32 12.97 -12.63 3.85
N GLN A 33 12.06 -11.65 3.86
CA GLN A 33 12.26 -10.32 4.48
C GLN A 33 13.52 -9.60 3.98
N ARG A 34 13.97 -9.92 2.76
CA ARG A 34 15.14 -9.28 2.15
C ARG A 34 14.68 -8.27 1.11
N TRP A 35 15.06 -7.02 1.34
CA TRP A 35 14.95 -5.91 0.39
C TRP A 35 16.12 -5.98 -0.59
N SER A 36 16.26 -7.10 -1.30
CA SER A 36 17.39 -7.36 -2.22
C SER A 36 17.13 -6.90 -3.65
N GLU A 37 15.88 -6.62 -4.00
CA GLU A 37 15.53 -6.16 -5.33
C GLU A 37 15.86 -4.66 -5.50
N PRO A 38 16.46 -4.26 -6.63
CA PRO A 38 16.80 -2.87 -6.87
C PRO A 38 15.54 -2.02 -6.93
N ILE A 39 15.58 -0.85 -6.29
CA ILE A 39 14.56 0.19 -6.49
C ILE A 39 14.60 0.58 -7.98
N PRO A 40 13.46 0.55 -8.69
CA PRO A 40 13.40 0.95 -10.09
C PRO A 40 14.02 2.33 -10.31
N SER A 41 14.67 2.53 -11.46
CA SER A 41 15.38 3.79 -11.78
C SER A 41 14.46 5.00 -11.96
N GLY A 42 13.13 4.79 -12.05
CA GLY A 42 12.12 5.82 -12.20
C GLY A 42 11.00 5.68 -11.17
N TYR A 43 10.39 6.82 -10.81
CA TYR A 43 9.22 6.84 -9.93
C TYR A 43 8.03 6.17 -10.63
N ARG A 44 7.35 5.28 -9.90
CA ARG A 44 6.13 4.61 -10.38
C ARG A 44 5.02 4.49 -9.35
N ALA A 45 5.41 4.48 -8.08
CA ALA A 45 4.53 4.37 -6.95
C ALA A 45 5.20 4.97 -5.71
N PRO A 46 4.42 5.37 -4.70
CA PRO A 46 4.94 5.80 -3.42
C PRO A 46 5.70 4.66 -2.73
N LEU A 47 6.77 5.02 -2.01
CA LEU A 47 7.65 4.05 -1.33
C LEU A 47 6.95 3.17 -0.28
N TRP A 48 5.80 3.61 0.23
CA TRP A 48 5.00 2.83 1.18
C TRP A 48 4.19 1.71 0.51
N SER A 49 4.10 1.69 -0.81
CA SER A 49 3.38 0.66 -1.56
C SER A 49 4.32 -0.41 -2.10
N TRP A 50 3.85 -1.67 -2.12
CA TRP A 50 4.58 -2.77 -2.78
C TRP A 50 4.78 -2.51 -4.27
N ALA A 51 3.92 -1.70 -4.89
CA ALA A 51 4.05 -1.33 -6.29
C ALA A 51 5.32 -0.50 -6.57
N SER A 52 6.03 0.00 -5.53
CA SER A 52 7.27 0.75 -5.70
C SER A 52 8.51 -0.10 -5.97
N ILE A 53 8.45 -1.41 -5.69
CA ILE A 53 9.59 -2.33 -5.84
C ILE A 53 9.32 -3.38 -6.92
N ASP A 54 10.38 -3.84 -7.59
CA ASP A 54 10.31 -5.00 -8.46
C ASP A 54 10.39 -6.31 -7.67
N GLY A 55 9.83 -7.37 -8.25
CA GLY A 55 9.87 -8.71 -7.68
C GLY A 55 8.60 -9.09 -6.92
N GLN A 56 8.68 -10.22 -6.22
CA GLN A 56 7.55 -10.76 -5.50
C GLN A 56 7.37 -10.02 -4.16
N CYS A 57 6.12 -9.84 -3.75
CA CYS A 57 5.77 -9.39 -2.41
C CYS A 57 4.64 -10.27 -1.86
N TYR A 58 4.51 -10.31 -0.55
CA TYR A 58 3.47 -11.05 0.14
C TYR A 58 2.57 -10.10 0.92
N PRO A 59 1.25 -10.34 0.93
CA PRO A 59 0.36 -9.65 1.85
C PRO A 59 0.70 -10.03 3.29
N PRO A 60 0.29 -9.21 4.28
CA PRO A 60 0.47 -9.55 5.69
C PRO A 60 -0.16 -10.90 6.01
N PHE A 61 0.64 -11.83 6.52
CA PHE A 61 0.27 -13.25 6.59
C PHE A 61 -0.66 -13.59 7.78
N PHE A 62 -0.86 -12.67 8.74
CA PHE A 62 -1.53 -12.98 10.02
C PHE A 62 -2.22 -11.80 10.73
N ALA A 63 -2.38 -10.66 10.08
CA ALA A 63 -2.90 -9.51 10.80
C ALA A 63 -4.43 -9.45 10.72
N ASP A 64 -5.04 -9.48 11.89
CA ASP A 64 -6.44 -9.16 12.11
C ASP A 64 -6.63 -7.67 11.81
N ASP A 65 -7.51 -7.37 10.84
CA ASP A 65 -7.89 -6.01 10.47
C ASP A 65 -8.19 -5.16 11.72
N GLU A 66 -8.97 -5.71 12.66
CA GLU A 66 -9.45 -4.99 13.82
C GLU A 66 -8.33 -4.74 14.85
N ALA A 67 -7.30 -5.59 14.89
CA ALA A 67 -6.14 -5.37 15.73
C ALA A 67 -5.23 -4.29 15.12
N THR A 68 -5.04 -4.31 13.80
CA THR A 68 -4.19 -3.33 13.10
C THR A 68 -4.80 -1.92 13.15
N ASP A 69 -6.12 -1.82 12.96
CA ASP A 69 -6.85 -0.55 13.05
C ASP A 69 -6.83 0.08 14.45
N ARG A 70 -6.60 -0.72 15.51
CA ARG A 70 -6.43 -0.21 16.88
C ARG A 70 -5.04 0.37 17.12
N LEU A 71 -4.03 -0.08 16.37
CA LEU A 71 -2.63 0.33 16.55
C LEU A 71 -2.28 1.55 15.70
N VAL A 72 -2.85 1.63 14.50
CA VAL A 72 -2.57 2.66 13.51
C VAL A 72 -3.88 3.24 13.00
N GLN A 73 -3.96 4.57 13.03
CA GLN A 73 -5.01 5.34 12.40
C GLN A 73 -4.47 5.99 11.13
N ILE A 74 -5.11 5.71 9.99
CA ILE A 74 -4.87 6.46 8.76
C ILE A 74 -5.54 7.82 8.89
N ILE A 75 -4.75 8.89 8.83
CA ILE A 75 -5.24 10.27 8.88
C ILE A 75 -5.65 10.70 7.46
N GLU A 76 -4.78 10.43 6.50
CA GLU A 76 -4.99 10.82 5.11
C GLU A 76 -4.17 9.94 4.18
N CYS A 77 -4.78 9.50 3.07
CA CYS A 77 -4.08 8.89 1.96
C CYS A 77 -4.49 9.63 0.69
N ARG A 78 -3.52 10.17 -0.04
CA ARG A 78 -3.74 10.77 -1.36
C ARG A 78 -2.84 10.09 -2.36
N VAL A 79 -3.41 9.74 -3.50
CA VAL A 79 -2.70 9.15 -4.62
C VAL A 79 -3.06 9.97 -5.86
N ASP A 80 -2.06 10.60 -6.46
CA ASP A 80 -2.23 11.36 -7.69
C ASP A 80 -2.13 10.39 -8.86
N MET A 81 -3.29 9.91 -9.29
CA MET A 81 -3.43 9.05 -10.46
C MET A 81 -3.47 9.91 -11.74
N ASP A 82 -2.80 9.46 -12.78
CA ASP A 82 -3.06 9.99 -14.12
C ASP A 82 -4.45 9.51 -14.56
N MET A 83 -5.35 10.44 -14.91
CA MET A 83 -6.68 10.09 -15.42
C MET A 83 -6.62 9.24 -16.70
N SER A 84 -5.49 9.26 -17.42
CA SER A 84 -5.28 8.42 -18.59
C SER A 84 -4.93 6.97 -18.26
N ASP A 85 -4.42 6.67 -17.06
CA ASP A 85 -4.12 5.31 -16.60
C ASP A 85 -4.28 5.20 -15.07
N PRO A 86 -5.54 5.16 -14.57
CA PRO A 86 -5.84 5.13 -13.14
C PRO A 86 -5.35 3.87 -12.40
N PHE A 87 -4.78 2.89 -13.11
CA PHE A 87 -4.31 1.63 -12.52
C PHE A 87 -2.85 1.33 -12.84
N GLY A 88 -2.17 2.23 -13.55
CA GLY A 88 -0.76 2.12 -13.91
C GLY A 88 0.15 2.90 -12.96
N TYR A 89 1.07 3.64 -13.56
CA TYR A 89 2.03 4.48 -12.86
C TYR A 89 1.28 5.64 -12.17
N VAL A 90 1.50 5.81 -10.86
CA VAL A 90 1.01 6.98 -10.15
C VAL A 90 2.09 8.06 -10.15
N ASN A 91 1.67 9.31 -10.24
CA ASN A 91 2.57 10.47 -10.36
C ASN A 91 3.13 10.89 -9.00
N ALA A 92 2.33 10.74 -7.96
CA ALA A 92 2.70 10.98 -6.57
C ALA A 92 1.76 10.25 -5.62
N GLY A 93 2.16 10.10 -4.36
CA GLY A 93 1.24 9.69 -3.32
C GLY A 93 1.79 9.96 -1.93
N THR A 94 0.93 10.49 -1.08
CA THR A 94 1.23 10.91 0.29
C THR A 94 0.34 10.13 1.25
N LEU A 95 0.96 9.59 2.30
CA LEU A 95 0.27 8.87 3.35
C LEU A 95 0.62 9.49 4.69
N SER A 96 -0.40 9.89 5.44
CA SER A 96 -0.32 10.38 6.80
C SER A 96 -1.03 9.39 7.72
N LEU A 97 -0.32 8.90 8.73
CA LEU A 97 -0.85 7.99 9.74
C LEU A 97 -0.33 8.39 11.13
N SER A 98 -1.07 8.00 12.15
CA SER A 98 -0.66 8.12 13.55
C SER A 98 -0.85 6.79 14.26
N GLY A 99 -0.02 6.50 15.25
CA GLY A 99 -0.15 5.28 16.03
C GLY A 99 0.70 5.32 17.27
N TRP A 100 0.58 4.27 18.07
CA TRP A 100 1.33 4.13 19.31
C TRP A 100 2.68 3.47 19.01
N LEU A 101 3.78 4.21 19.21
CA LEU A 101 5.11 3.63 19.21
C LEU A 101 5.35 2.96 20.58
N SER A 102 5.31 1.63 20.60
CA SER A 102 5.80 0.89 21.77
C SER A 102 7.32 1.03 21.82
N ILE A 103 7.83 1.71 22.83
CA ILE A 103 9.25 1.72 23.15
C ILE A 103 9.51 0.39 23.87
N ILE A 104 10.18 -0.54 23.19
CA ILE A 104 10.69 -1.79 23.78
C ILE A 104 12.13 -1.55 24.22
#